data_AF-A0A0H2U9K6-F1
#
_entry.id   AF-A0A0H2U9K6-F1
#
_cell.length_a   1.000
_cell.length_b   1.000
_cell.length_c   1.000
_cell.angle_alpha   90.00
_cell.angle_beta   90.00
_cell.angle_gamma   90.00
#
_symmetry.space_group_name_H-M   'P 1'
#
loop_
_entity.id
_entity.type
_entity.pdbx_description
1 polymer ?
#
loop_
_entity_poly.entity_id
_entity_poly.type
_entity_poly.pdbx_seq_one_letter_code
_entity_poly.pdbx_strand_id
1 'polypeptide(L)'
;MPRLLSSLLSLRRDPRLLKLPPYLSVLCIVVGIASLAVLPLDSYSRRTYISENALLPGQVHTYFAGSDQNVFRAYKHEVDRLLDKSNVEVNDKLETILRDVGLKTARQNFTYTSSGTVHSGENLYALLRAPRGDATEAIVLVAAWRNPAGAANRNG
;
A
#
# COMPACT_ATOMS: atom_id res chain seq x y z
N MET A 1 -3.10 -57.89 -21.99
CA MET A 1 -3.24 -56.52 -22.51
C MET A 1 -3.71 -56.35 -23.97
N PRO A 2 -3.66 -57.33 -24.91
CA PRO A 2 -4.04 -57.05 -26.32
C PRO A 2 -5.56 -56.91 -26.54
N ARG A 3 -6.40 -57.52 -25.68
CA ARG A 3 -7.88 -57.48 -25.80
C ARG A 3 -8.51 -56.12 -25.54
N LEU A 4 -7.91 -55.30 -24.66
CA LEU A 4 -8.39 -53.94 -24.35
C LEU A 4 -8.04 -52.94 -25.46
N LEU A 5 -6.85 -53.09 -26.05
CA LEU A 5 -6.43 -52.28 -27.20
C LEU A 5 -7.28 -52.59 -28.43
N SER A 6 -7.60 -53.87 -28.69
CA SER A 6 -8.47 -54.25 -29.79
C SER A 6 -9.92 -53.80 -29.62
N SER A 7 -10.46 -53.81 -28.40
CA SER A 7 -11.81 -53.30 -28.13
C SER A 7 -11.89 -51.77 -28.22
N LEU A 8 -10.87 -51.03 -27.76
CA LEU A 8 -10.75 -49.58 -27.97
C LEU A 8 -10.64 -49.21 -29.46
N LEU A 9 -9.88 -49.97 -30.25
CA LEU A 9 -9.76 -49.79 -31.70
C LEU A 9 -11.06 -50.12 -32.45
N SER A 10 -11.83 -51.11 -31.98
CA SER A 10 -13.16 -51.45 -32.48
C SER A 10 -14.16 -50.32 -32.19
N LEU A 11 -14.12 -49.74 -30.99
CA LEU A 11 -15.00 -48.66 -30.56
C LEU A 11 -14.75 -47.35 -31.33
N ARG A 12 -13.51 -47.13 -31.80
CA ARG A 12 -13.12 -45.99 -32.65
C ARG A 12 -13.83 -45.96 -34.02
N ARG A 13 -14.25 -47.13 -34.53
CA ARG A 13 -14.94 -47.26 -35.83
C ARG A 13 -16.47 -47.31 -35.70
N ASP A 14 -17.00 -47.18 -34.49
CA ASP A 14 -18.45 -47.21 -34.28
C ASP A 14 -19.09 -45.90 -34.79
N PRO A 15 -19.96 -45.95 -35.82
CA PRO A 15 -20.51 -44.76 -36.46
C PRO A 15 -21.33 -43.87 -35.51
N ARG A 16 -21.77 -44.41 -34.36
CA ARG A 16 -22.47 -43.66 -33.32
C ARG A 16 -21.51 -42.81 -32.49
N LEU A 17 -20.33 -43.33 -32.14
CA LEU A 17 -19.30 -42.58 -31.41
C LEU A 17 -18.72 -41.44 -32.26
N LEU A 18 -18.57 -41.63 -33.57
CA LEU A 18 -18.03 -40.60 -34.47
C LEU A 18 -18.99 -39.42 -34.67
N LYS A 19 -20.28 -39.58 -34.37
CA LYS A 19 -21.30 -38.51 -34.41
C LYS A 19 -21.44 -37.76 -33.09
N LEU A 20 -20.87 -38.25 -32.00
CA LEU A 20 -20.97 -37.69 -30.65
C LEU A 20 -20.15 -36.39 -30.41
N PRO A 21 -18.93 -36.21 -30.96
CA PRO A 21 -18.10 -35.03 -30.75
C PRO A 21 -18.76 -33.67 -31.04
N PRO A 22 -19.53 -33.46 -32.15
CA PRO A 22 -20.16 -32.18 -32.38
C PRO A 22 -21.22 -31.84 -31.34
N TYR A 23 -22.02 -32.81 -30.89
CA TYR A 23 -23.01 -32.60 -29.82
C TYR A 23 -22.35 -32.32 -28.47
N LEU A 24 -21.26 -33.03 -28.16
CA LEU A 24 -20.49 -32.78 -26.94
C LEU A 24 -19.84 -31.39 -26.98
N SER A 25 -19.31 -30.97 -28.13
CA SER A 25 -18.77 -29.63 -28.32
C SER A 25 -19.82 -28.55 -28.11
N VAL A 26 -21.02 -28.71 -28.69
CA VAL A 26 -22.13 -27.77 -28.47
C VAL A 26 -22.53 -27.74 -27.00
N LEU A 27 -22.61 -28.89 -26.34
CA LEU A 27 -22.89 -28.95 -24.91
C LEU A 27 -21.85 -28.19 -24.08
N CYS A 28 -20.55 -28.39 -24.36
CA CYS A 28 -19.48 -27.67 -23.69
C CYS A 28 -19.55 -26.15 -23.94
N ILE A 29 -19.91 -25.72 -25.16
CA ILE A 29 -20.12 -24.31 -25.49
C ILE A 29 -21.28 -23.74 -24.68
N VAL A 30 -22.42 -24.44 -24.62
CA VAL A 30 -23.59 -24.00 -23.85
C VAL A 30 -23.27 -23.90 -22.36
N VAL A 31 -22.58 -24.89 -21.80
CA VAL A 31 -22.13 -24.85 -20.40
C VAL A 31 -21.16 -23.69 -20.15
N GLY A 32 -20.23 -23.45 -21.09
CA GLY A 32 -19.32 -22.31 -21.02
C GLY A 32 -20.07 -20.97 -21.00
N ILE A 33 -21.01 -20.76 -21.93
CA ILE A 33 -21.84 -19.55 -21.98
C ILE A 33 -22.65 -19.39 -20.70
N ALA A 34 -23.30 -20.46 -20.24
CA ALA A 34 -24.07 -20.44 -18.99
C ALA A 34 -23.18 -20.08 -17.79
N SER A 35 -21.94 -20.58 -17.73
CA SER A 35 -20.99 -20.24 -16.66
C SER A 35 -20.58 -18.77 -16.67
N LEU A 36 -20.43 -18.16 -17.85
CA LEU A 36 -20.15 -16.73 -17.96
C LEU A 36 -21.34 -15.88 -17.54
N ALA A 37 -22.56 -16.34 -17.82
CA ALA A 37 -23.80 -15.66 -17.42
C ALA A 37 -24.03 -15.66 -15.90
N VAL A 38 -23.32 -16.50 -15.13
CA VAL A 38 -23.35 -16.53 -13.66
C VAL A 38 -22.46 -15.44 -13.04
N LEU A 39 -21.40 -14.99 -13.75
CA LEU A 39 -20.44 -13.99 -13.25
C LEU A 39 -21.06 -12.65 -12.79
N PRO A 40 -22.06 -12.06 -13.47
CA PRO A 40 -22.63 -10.76 -13.06
C PRO A 40 -23.63 -10.86 -11.91
N LEU A 41 -23.95 -12.04 -11.39
CA LEU A 41 -24.86 -12.18 -10.24
C LEU A 41 -24.24 -11.58 -8.98
N ASP A 42 -25.03 -10.85 -8.19
CA ASP A 42 -24.57 -10.17 -6.97
C ASP A 42 -23.87 -11.10 -5.95
N SER A 43 -24.26 -12.38 -5.92
CA SER A 43 -23.63 -13.39 -5.06
C SER A 43 -22.18 -13.71 -5.45
N TYR A 44 -21.81 -13.47 -6.71
CA TYR A 44 -20.48 -13.73 -7.26
C TYR A 44 -19.73 -12.43 -7.62
N SER A 45 -20.46 -11.34 -7.86
CA SER A 45 -19.94 -10.00 -8.07
C SER A 45 -19.55 -9.38 -6.73
N ARG A 46 -18.28 -9.52 -6.37
CA ARG A 46 -17.69 -8.66 -5.33
C ARG A 46 -17.62 -7.27 -5.94
N ARG A 47 -18.52 -6.37 -5.53
CA ARG A 47 -18.57 -4.93 -5.89
C ARG A 47 -17.16 -4.40 -6.20
N THR A 48 -17.01 -3.66 -7.31
CA THR A 48 -15.73 -3.20 -7.84
C THR A 48 -14.87 -2.53 -6.76
N TYR A 49 -14.00 -3.31 -6.12
CA TYR A 49 -13.02 -2.83 -5.17
C TYR A 49 -11.77 -2.48 -5.96
N ILE A 50 -11.57 -1.18 -6.21
CA ILE A 50 -10.31 -0.68 -6.72
C ILE A 50 -9.34 -0.73 -5.54
N SER A 51 -8.43 -1.71 -5.56
CA SER A 51 -7.33 -1.71 -4.61
C SER A 51 -6.41 -0.53 -4.92
N GLU A 52 -6.17 0.35 -3.96
CA GLU A 52 -5.13 1.38 -4.07
C GLU A 52 -3.74 0.77 -4.30
N ASN A 53 -3.51 -0.46 -3.79
CA ASN A 53 -2.31 -1.24 -4.07
C ASN A 53 -2.27 -1.77 -5.51
N ALA A 54 -3.38 -1.76 -6.24
CA ALA A 54 -3.44 -2.10 -7.67
C ALA A 54 -3.21 -0.88 -8.59
N LEU A 55 -3.10 0.34 -8.04
CA LEU A 55 -2.75 1.54 -8.81
C LEU A 55 -1.25 1.70 -9.06
N LEU A 56 -0.40 1.02 -8.28
CA LEU A 56 1.07 1.02 -8.43
C LEU A 56 1.64 -0.42 -8.54
N PRO A 57 1.14 -1.26 -9.47
CA PRO A 57 1.58 -2.65 -9.57
C PRO A 57 3.07 -2.69 -9.97
N GLY A 58 3.90 -3.25 -9.08
CA GLY A 58 5.32 -3.46 -9.31
C GLY A 58 6.23 -2.25 -9.07
N GLN A 59 5.71 -1.11 -8.58
CA GLN A 59 6.49 0.12 -8.44
C GLN A 59 6.88 0.48 -6.99
N VAL A 60 6.35 -0.22 -5.97
CA VAL A 60 6.60 0.14 -4.56
C VAL A 60 6.76 -1.11 -3.69
N HIS A 61 7.88 -1.19 -2.95
CA HIS A 61 7.98 -2.10 -1.82
C HIS A 61 7.10 -1.54 -0.69
N THR A 62 5.99 -2.21 -0.38
CA THR A 62 5.03 -1.79 0.65
C THR A 62 5.43 -2.21 2.06
N TYR A 63 6.53 -2.94 2.20
CA TYR A 63 7.04 -3.46 3.46
C TYR A 63 8.50 -3.07 3.64
N PHE A 64 8.85 -2.71 4.87
CA PHE A 64 10.23 -2.56 5.29
C PHE A 64 10.91 -3.94 5.29
N ALA A 65 12.04 -4.07 4.60
CA ALA A 65 12.85 -5.28 4.60
C ALA A 65 13.79 -5.32 5.82
N GLY A 66 14.47 -6.45 6.03
CA GLY A 66 15.29 -6.66 7.23
C GLY A 66 16.34 -5.57 7.50
N SER A 67 17.02 -5.07 6.47
CA SER A 67 18.00 -3.98 6.60
C SER A 67 17.38 -2.65 6.98
N ASP A 68 16.16 -2.37 6.53
CA ASP A 68 15.48 -1.09 6.75
C ASP A 68 15.15 -0.91 8.22
N GLN A 69 14.91 -2.02 8.94
CA GLN A 69 14.72 -2.01 10.38
C GLN A 69 15.94 -1.45 11.14
N ASN A 70 17.15 -1.65 10.62
CA ASN A 70 18.36 -1.09 11.22
C ASN A 70 18.44 0.42 11.00
N VAL A 71 18.08 0.89 9.80
CA VAL A 71 18.01 2.33 9.49
C VAL A 71 16.96 3.01 10.37
N PHE A 72 15.77 2.41 10.48
CA PHE A 72 14.71 2.90 11.36
C PHE A 72 15.16 2.99 12.83
N ARG A 73 15.82 1.94 13.34
CA ARG A 73 16.37 1.93 14.70
C ARG A 73 17.44 3.01 14.90
N ALA A 74 18.30 3.24 13.91
CA ALA A 74 19.32 4.29 13.98
C ALA A 74 18.67 5.67 14.11
N TYR A 75 17.68 6.00 13.27
CA TYR A 75 16.93 7.25 13.40
C TYR A 75 16.20 7.37 14.73
N LYS A 76 15.57 6.29 15.20
CA LYS A 76 14.94 6.27 16.53
C LYS A 76 15.94 6.63 17.64
N HIS A 77 17.15 6.06 17.60
CA HIS A 77 18.20 6.39 18.55
C HIS A 77 18.68 7.84 18.45
N GLU A 78 18.74 8.42 17.25
CA GLU A 78 19.07 9.85 17.09
C GLU A 78 17.99 10.75 17.69
N VAL A 79 16.71 10.43 17.45
CA VAL A 79 15.57 11.16 18.00
C VAL A 79 15.50 11.02 19.52
N ASP A 80 15.74 9.82 20.06
CA ASP A 80 15.73 9.57 21.51
C ASP A 80 16.78 10.41 22.26
N ARG A 81 17.92 10.73 21.62
CA ARG A 81 18.95 11.62 22.19
C ARG A 81 18.51 13.07 22.31
N LEU A 82 17.44 13.46 21.65
CA LEU A 82 16.92 14.84 21.64
C LEU A 82 15.79 15.07 22.64
N LEU A 83 15.32 14.05 23.36
CA LEU A 83 14.10 14.13 24.18
C LEU A 83 14.18 15.16 25.32
N ASP A 84 15.38 15.37 25.85
CA ASP A 84 15.66 16.30 26.94
C ASP A 84 16.23 17.64 26.44
N LYS A 85 16.18 17.88 25.12
CA LYS A 85 16.69 19.10 24.47
C LYS A 85 15.59 20.15 24.31
N SER A 86 16.02 21.39 24.10
CA SER A 86 15.09 22.49 23.81
C SER A 86 14.43 22.33 22.45
N ASN A 87 13.25 22.94 22.24
CA ASN A 87 12.54 22.86 20.97
C ASN A 87 13.37 23.35 19.77
N VAL A 88 14.22 24.37 19.98
CA VAL A 88 15.12 24.88 18.93
C VAL A 88 16.21 23.86 18.58
N GLU A 89 16.89 23.28 19.58
CA GLU A 89 17.91 22.25 19.34
C GLU A 89 17.33 20.99 18.67
N VAL A 90 16.11 20.60 19.07
CA VAL A 90 15.38 19.50 18.42
C VAL A 90 15.18 19.82 16.94
N ASN A 91 14.67 21.02 16.63
CA ASN A 91 14.43 21.43 15.25
C ASN A 91 15.73 21.55 14.44
N ASP A 92 16.84 21.99 15.03
CA ASP A 92 18.17 22.03 14.39
C ASP A 92 18.62 20.66 13.89
N LYS A 93 18.49 19.65 14.76
CA LYS A 93 18.91 18.30 14.41
C LYS A 93 17.95 17.64 13.43
N LEU A 94 16.63 17.77 13.63
CA LEU A 94 15.63 17.22 12.72
C LEU A 94 15.69 17.87 11.33
N GLU A 95 15.94 19.18 11.25
CA GLU A 95 16.10 19.87 9.98
C GLU A 95 17.28 19.32 9.19
N THR A 96 18.40 19.05 9.87
CA THR A 96 19.57 18.43 9.24
C THR A 96 19.21 17.06 8.67
N ILE A 97 18.57 16.18 9.46
CA ILE A 97 18.15 14.85 9.02
C ILE A 97 17.23 14.92 7.79
N LEU A 98 16.23 15.81 7.82
CA LEU A 98 15.26 15.93 6.72
C LEU A 98 15.90 16.48 5.44
N ARG A 99 16.83 17.42 5.56
CA ARG A 99 17.62 17.93 4.43
C ARG A 99 18.55 16.88 3.85
N ASP A 100 19.18 16.06 4.68
CA ASP A 100 20.07 14.98 4.25
C ASP A 100 19.33 13.92 3.42
N VAL A 101 18.03 13.70 3.69
CA VAL A 101 17.15 12.82 2.91
C VAL A 101 16.61 13.51 1.64
N GLY A 102 16.97 14.78 1.40
CA GLY A 102 16.61 15.54 0.20
C GLY A 102 15.28 16.29 0.29
N LEU A 103 14.69 16.42 1.49
CA LEU A 103 13.46 17.19 1.69
C LEU A 103 13.75 18.68 1.85
N LYS A 104 12.85 19.53 1.36
CA LYS A 104 12.93 20.97 1.60
C LYS A 104 12.32 21.28 2.96
N THR A 105 13.10 21.84 3.87
CA THR A 105 12.64 22.20 5.21
C THR A 105 12.40 23.69 5.34
N ALA A 106 11.51 24.08 6.25
CA ALA A 106 11.49 25.41 6.81
C ALA A 106 10.83 25.43 8.19
N ARG A 107 10.96 26.57 8.87
CA ARG A 107 10.56 26.75 10.27
C ARG A 107 9.46 27.79 10.40
N GLN A 108 8.59 27.59 11.37
CA GLN A 108 7.52 28.51 11.70
C GLN A 108 7.52 28.77 13.21
N ASN A 109 7.88 29.99 13.59
CA ASN A 109 7.68 30.45 14.96
C ASN A 109 6.18 30.67 15.21
N PHE A 110 5.69 30.16 16.33
CA PHE A 110 4.33 30.36 16.76
C PHE A 110 4.29 30.86 18.19
N THR A 111 3.30 31.70 18.46
CA THR A 111 2.90 32.10 19.80
C THR A 111 1.38 32.16 19.83
N TYR A 112 0.75 31.46 20.77
CA TYR A 112 -0.70 31.52 20.97
C TYR A 112 -1.04 31.43 22.45
N THR A 113 -2.21 31.94 22.81
CA THR A 113 -2.71 31.90 24.19
C THR A 113 -3.85 30.90 24.29
N SER A 114 -3.77 29.98 25.26
CA SER A 114 -4.83 29.04 25.58
C SER A 114 -5.09 29.02 27.07
N SER A 115 -6.34 29.21 27.49
CA SER A 115 -6.75 29.21 28.90
C SER A 115 -5.89 30.13 29.80
N GLY A 116 -5.50 31.30 29.29
CA GLY A 116 -4.65 32.27 30.00
C GLY A 116 -3.15 31.93 30.02
N THR A 117 -2.74 30.79 29.47
CA THR A 117 -1.33 30.40 29.35
C THR A 117 -0.82 30.73 27.95
N VAL A 118 0.33 31.41 27.86
CA VAL A 118 1.00 31.69 26.59
C VAL A 118 1.89 30.51 26.22
N HIS A 119 1.63 29.93 25.06
CA HIS A 119 2.45 28.89 24.45
C HIS A 119 3.24 29.51 23.31
N SER A 120 4.54 29.22 23.27
CA SER A 120 5.41 29.64 22.17
C SER A 120 6.38 28.54 21.82
N GLY A 121 6.83 28.55 20.58
CA GLY A 121 7.78 27.57 20.06
C GLY A 121 7.96 27.71 18.56
N GLU A 122 8.59 26.71 17.99
CA GLU A 122 8.92 26.63 16.58
C GLU A 122 8.48 25.26 16.04
N ASN A 123 7.71 25.28 14.97
CA ASN A 123 7.38 24.11 14.18
C ASN A 123 8.41 23.95 13.06
N LEU A 124 8.79 22.70 12.78
CA LEU A 124 9.57 22.32 11.62
C LEU A 124 8.65 21.63 10.61
N TYR A 125 8.67 22.08 9.36
CA TYR A 125 7.96 21.42 8.26
C TYR A 125 8.93 21.00 7.16
N ALA A 126 8.66 19.83 6.57
CA ALA A 126 9.38 19.31 5.42
C ALA A 126 8.41 19.09 4.27
N LEU A 127 8.87 19.42 3.06
CA LEU A 127 8.08 19.36 1.84
C LEU A 127 8.74 18.41 0.84
N LEU A 128 8.02 17.34 0.52
CA LEU A 128 8.29 16.49 -0.63
C LEU A 128 7.41 16.95 -1.80
N ARG A 129 8.00 17.50 -2.85
CA ARG A 129 7.25 17.92 -4.05
C ARG A 129 7.21 16.78 -5.06
N ALA A 130 6.02 16.48 -5.58
CA ALA A 130 5.88 15.58 -6.71
C ALA A 130 6.62 16.18 -7.94
N PRO A 131 7.52 15.44 -8.61
CA PRO A 131 8.31 15.97 -9.73
C PRO A 131 7.48 16.45 -10.92
N ARG A 132 6.26 15.93 -11.09
CA ARG A 132 5.36 16.22 -12.23
C ARG A 132 3.93 16.55 -11.79
N GLY A 133 3.73 16.92 -10.53
CA GLY A 133 2.43 17.35 -10.02
C GLY A 133 2.19 18.85 -10.28
N ASP A 134 0.95 19.23 -10.48
CA ASP A 134 0.48 20.63 -10.58
C ASP A 134 0.50 21.38 -9.22
N ALA A 135 0.84 20.68 -8.14
CA ALA A 135 0.96 21.18 -6.76
C ALA A 135 -0.36 21.77 -6.20
N THR A 136 -1.50 21.33 -6.72
CA THR A 136 -2.84 21.74 -6.25
C THR A 136 -3.33 20.89 -5.08
N GLU A 137 -2.80 19.69 -4.93
CA GLU A 137 -3.10 18.75 -3.85
C GLU A 137 -1.87 18.48 -2.98
N ALA A 138 -2.09 18.26 -1.68
CA ALA A 138 -1.04 17.92 -0.75
C ALA A 138 -1.53 16.94 0.32
N ILE A 139 -0.65 16.02 0.72
CA ILE A 139 -0.82 15.19 1.91
C ILE A 139 0.01 15.81 3.03
N VAL A 140 -0.64 16.09 4.16
CA VAL A 140 0.02 16.66 5.35
C VAL A 140 0.11 15.59 6.42
N LEU A 141 1.35 15.22 6.79
CA LEU A 141 1.63 14.32 7.91
C LEU A 141 2.09 15.14 9.10
N VAL A 142 1.41 14.99 10.24
CA VAL A 142 1.71 15.73 11.47
C VAL A 142 2.13 14.75 12.56
N ALA A 143 3.29 15.01 13.17
CA ALA A 143 3.80 14.27 14.31
C ALA A 143 4.09 15.25 15.46
N ALA A 144 3.32 15.12 16.54
CA ALA A 144 3.57 15.91 17.75
C ALA A 144 4.77 15.34 18.52
N TRP A 145 5.69 16.20 18.94
CA TRP A 145 6.87 15.80 19.74
C TRP A 145 6.49 15.21 21.10
N ARG A 146 5.44 15.76 21.71
CA ARG A 146 4.85 15.29 22.96
C ARG A 146 3.37 15.01 22.76
N ASN A 147 2.87 13.99 23.45
CA ASN A 147 1.45 13.67 23.47
C ASN A 147 0.68 14.65 24.39
N PRO A 148 -0.67 14.62 24.41
CA PRO A 148 -1.46 15.49 25.29
C PRO A 148 -1.18 15.32 26.79
N ALA A 149 -0.61 14.17 27.20
CA ALA A 149 -0.19 13.91 28.57
C ALA A 149 1.24 14.41 28.88
N GLY A 150 1.90 15.09 27.94
CA GLY A 150 3.27 15.63 28.09
C GLY A 150 4.40 14.62 27.92
N ALA A 151 4.08 13.34 27.66
CA ALA A 151 5.08 12.30 27.43
C ALA A 151 5.66 12.39 26.02
N ALA A 152 6.93 11.98 25.86
CA ALA A 152 7.61 11.92 24.57
C ALA A 152 6.92 10.95 23.61
N ASN A 153 6.65 11.41 22.38
CA ASN A 153 6.06 10.56 21.37
C ASN A 153 7.12 9.70 20.64
N ARG A 154 7.49 8.57 21.25
CA ARG A 154 8.54 7.67 20.70
C ARG A 154 8.04 6.63 19.69
N ASN A 155 6.74 6.40 19.62
CA ASN A 155 6.16 5.27 18.88
C ASN A 155 5.09 5.67 17.86
N GLY A 156 4.83 6.98 17.69
CA GLY A 156 3.72 7.48 16.88
C GLY A 156 2.48 7.70 17.71
#